data_AF-A0A7S1MI24-F1
#
_entry.id   AF-A0A7S1MI24-F1
#
_cell.length_a   1.000
_cell.length_b   1.000
_cell.length_c   1.000
_cell.angle_alpha   90.00
_cell.angle_beta   90.00
_cell.angle_gamma   90.00
#
_symmetry.space_group_name_H-M   'P 1'
#
loop_
_entity.id
_entity.type
_entity.pdbx_description
1 polymer ?
#
loop_
_entity_poly.entity_id
_entity_poly.type
_entity_poly.pdbx_seq_one_letter_code
_entity_poly.pdbx_strand_id
1 'polypeptide(L)'
;VGLRLYTAEVACLLGQRKAGKRALQKAEEALKSAASAQEQFDVLRRRELASEAKRLRSSLEEEGAFDLVGVLQRTFAFPSKRAGSACTPLQVVAALRSSFGVEECFRRGLCCEEDFGSHLARCVRGNGLLRWPRVFSAKRLPTRLEVCSGTGDWVVAQAQAEAGTANWVASELRYDRVKSIVAKAVLGRVENLCILAGDA
;
A
#
# COMPACT_ATOMS: atom_id res chain seq x y z
N VAL A 1 13.88 -0.33 -16.91
CA VAL A 1 13.85 -1.06 -15.61
C VAL A 1 12.53 -0.84 -14.88
N GLY A 2 12.17 0.39 -14.48
CA GLY A 2 11.02 0.67 -13.61
C GLY A 2 9.70 0.02 -14.05
N LEU A 3 9.33 0.10 -15.34
CA LEU A 3 8.11 -0.54 -15.85
C LEU A 3 8.06 -2.06 -15.54
N ARG A 4 9.20 -2.75 -15.63
CA ARG A 4 9.28 -4.20 -15.38
C ARG A 4 9.15 -4.52 -13.90
N LEU A 5 9.66 -3.66 -13.02
CA LEU A 5 9.43 -3.76 -11.58
C LEU A 5 7.96 -3.58 -11.25
N TYR A 6 7.30 -2.54 -11.78
CA TYR A 6 5.86 -2.36 -11.59
C TYR A 6 5.03 -3.53 -12.11
N THR A 7 5.39 -4.10 -13.28
CA THR A 7 4.74 -5.33 -13.76
C THR A 7 4.92 -6.49 -12.79
N ALA A 8 6.11 -6.64 -12.22
CA ALA A 8 6.38 -7.68 -11.23
C ALA A 8 5.54 -7.48 -9.97
N GLU A 9 5.47 -6.26 -9.43
CA GLU A 9 4.65 -5.91 -8.28
C GLU A 9 3.17 -6.19 -8.53
N VAL A 10 2.60 -5.68 -9.63
CA VAL A 10 1.20 -5.89 -9.99
C VAL A 10 0.89 -7.38 -10.12
N ALA A 11 1.77 -8.15 -10.79
CA ALA A 11 1.59 -9.60 -10.90
C ALA A 11 1.59 -10.28 -9.52
N CYS A 12 2.41 -9.81 -8.57
CA CYS A 12 2.40 -10.32 -7.19
C CYS A 12 1.09 -9.99 -6.48
N LEU A 13 0.64 -8.73 -6.54
CA LEU A 13 -0.60 -8.27 -5.92
C LEU A 13 -1.82 -9.03 -6.44
N LEU A 14 -1.79 -9.47 -7.71
CA LEU A 14 -2.84 -10.27 -8.33
C LEU A 14 -2.68 -11.79 -8.11
N GLY A 15 -1.75 -12.22 -7.25
CA GLY A 15 -1.48 -13.64 -6.98
C GLY A 15 -0.78 -14.40 -8.12
N GLN A 16 -0.38 -13.72 -9.20
CA GLN A 16 0.30 -14.29 -10.36
C GLN A 16 1.80 -14.45 -10.11
N ARG A 17 2.19 -15.18 -9.06
CA ARG A 17 3.58 -15.33 -8.60
C ARG A 17 4.56 -15.74 -9.70
N LYS A 18 4.19 -16.68 -10.59
CA LYS A 18 5.04 -17.11 -11.72
C LYS A 18 5.32 -15.95 -12.69
N ALA A 19 4.31 -15.13 -13.00
CA ALA A 19 4.47 -13.96 -13.85
C ALA A 19 5.30 -12.88 -13.14
N GLY A 20 5.07 -12.67 -11.84
CA GLY A 20 5.87 -11.75 -11.00
C GLY A 20 7.35 -12.10 -10.99
N LYS A 21 7.71 -13.37 -10.76
CA LYS A 21 9.10 -13.85 -10.81
C LYS A 21 9.75 -13.61 -12.17
N ARG A 22 9.05 -13.91 -13.27
CA ARG A 22 9.56 -13.67 -14.63
C ARG A 22 9.78 -12.18 -14.92
N ALA A 23 8.86 -11.32 -14.50
CA ALA A 23 8.97 -9.87 -14.70
C ALA A 23 10.12 -9.28 -13.86
N LEU A 24 10.27 -9.73 -12.61
CA LEU A 24 11.36 -9.32 -11.72
C LEU A 24 12.73 -9.71 -12.30
N GLN A 25 12.88 -10.96 -12.77
CA GLN A 25 14.12 -11.41 -13.41
C GLN A 25 14.52 -10.50 -14.58
N LYS A 26 13.57 -10.17 -15.47
CA LYS A 26 13.80 -9.24 -16.60
C LYS A 26 14.13 -7.80 -16.15
N ALA A 27 13.70 -7.41 -14.95
CA ALA A 27 14.00 -6.10 -14.40
C ALA A 27 15.43 -6.05 -13.84
N GLU A 28 15.85 -7.10 -13.15
CA GLU A 28 17.20 -7.26 -12.61
C GLU A 28 18.26 -7.41 -13.70
N GLU A 29 17.97 -8.17 -14.76
CA GLU A 29 18.83 -8.25 -15.95
C GLU A 29 19.04 -6.86 -16.57
N ALA A 30 17.98 -6.06 -16.64
CA ALA A 30 18.05 -4.70 -17.17
C ALA A 30 18.78 -3.71 -16.24
N LEU A 31 18.74 -3.93 -14.92
CA LEU A 31 19.53 -3.16 -13.96
C LEU A 31 21.02 -3.42 -14.16
N LYS A 32 21.40 -4.69 -14.35
CA LYS A 32 22.79 -5.09 -14.61
C LYS A 32 23.31 -4.51 -15.94
N SER A 33 22.49 -4.51 -16.99
CA SER A 33 22.90 -3.97 -18.31
C SER A 33 23.00 -2.45 -18.34
N ALA A 34 22.33 -1.72 -17.44
CA ALA A 34 22.33 -0.26 -17.38
C ALA A 34 23.54 0.34 -16.65
N ALA A 35 24.61 -0.43 -16.42
CA ALA A 35 25.76 -0.03 -15.60
C ALA A 35 26.63 1.10 -16.20
N SER A 36 26.47 1.46 -17.48
CA SER A 36 27.39 2.37 -18.20
C SER A 36 27.01 3.86 -18.21
N ALA A 37 25.86 4.29 -17.70
CA ALA A 37 25.49 5.72 -17.67
C ALA A 37 26.04 6.41 -16.40
N GLN A 38 26.66 7.58 -16.57
CA GLN A 38 27.58 8.18 -15.57
C GLN A 38 26.99 9.34 -14.75
N GLU A 39 25.70 9.66 -14.92
CA GLU A 39 25.07 10.77 -14.17
C GLU A 39 24.70 10.35 -12.74
N GLN A 40 25.01 11.20 -11.76
CA GLN A 40 24.80 10.91 -10.33
C GLN A 40 23.34 10.61 -9.99
N PHE A 41 22.38 11.28 -10.66
CA PHE A 41 20.95 11.00 -10.51
C PHE A 41 20.58 9.58 -10.96
N ASP A 42 21.19 9.09 -12.04
CA ASP A 42 20.97 7.72 -12.50
C ASP A 42 21.55 6.69 -11.53
N VAL A 43 22.64 7.02 -10.83
CA VAL A 43 23.21 6.13 -9.79
C VAL A 43 22.23 5.99 -8.62
N LEU A 44 21.70 7.10 -8.10
CA LEU A 44 20.73 7.08 -6.99
C LEU A 44 19.46 6.32 -7.36
N ARG A 45 18.87 6.64 -8.52
CA ARG A 45 17.67 5.96 -9.01
C ARG A 45 17.89 4.46 -9.23
N ARG A 46 19.07 4.06 -9.74
CA ARG A 46 19.41 2.63 -9.87
C ARG A 46 19.50 1.95 -8.51
N ARG A 47 20.08 2.60 -7.50
CA ARG A 47 20.17 2.05 -6.14
C ARG A 47 18.79 1.85 -5.53
N GLU A 48 17.87 2.79 -5.72
CA GLU A 48 16.47 2.66 -5.30
C GLU A 48 15.79 1.47 -5.99
N LEU A 49 15.86 1.39 -7.32
CA LEU A 49 15.26 0.29 -8.09
C LEU A 49 15.88 -1.07 -7.74
N ALA A 50 17.18 -1.13 -7.44
CA ALA A 50 17.85 -2.35 -7.00
C ALA A 50 17.40 -2.78 -5.58
N SER A 51 17.22 -1.81 -4.67
CA SER A 51 16.65 -2.08 -3.34
C SER A 51 15.23 -2.62 -3.44
N GLU A 52 14.40 -2.02 -4.31
CA GLU A 52 13.03 -2.46 -4.57
C GLU A 52 12.97 -3.86 -5.18
N ALA A 53 13.83 -4.15 -6.17
CA ALA A 53 13.97 -5.48 -6.75
C ALA A 53 14.33 -6.53 -5.68
N LYS A 54 15.28 -6.22 -4.80
CA LYS A 54 15.70 -7.09 -3.70
C LYS A 54 14.54 -7.36 -2.72
N ARG A 55 13.79 -6.33 -2.33
CA ARG A 55 12.61 -6.48 -1.46
C ARG A 55 11.54 -7.36 -2.11
N LEU A 56 11.24 -7.13 -3.39
CA LEU A 56 10.25 -7.91 -4.11
C LEU A 56 10.66 -9.37 -4.26
N ARG A 57 11.95 -9.64 -4.50
CA ARG A 57 12.52 -10.99 -4.53
C ARG A 57 12.29 -11.73 -3.22
N SER A 58 12.68 -11.12 -2.09
CA SER A 58 12.46 -11.69 -0.75
C SER A 58 10.99 -12.03 -0.52
N SER A 59 10.10 -11.09 -0.86
CA SER A 59 8.65 -11.26 -0.69
C SER A 59 8.08 -12.42 -1.52
N LEU A 60 8.63 -12.65 -2.71
CA LEU A 60 8.25 -13.72 -3.66
C LEU A 60 8.82 -15.10 -3.31
N GLU A 61 9.89 -15.14 -2.52
CA GLU A 61 10.49 -16.37 -1.99
C GLU A 61 9.71 -16.88 -0.77
N GLU A 62 9.17 -15.97 0.04
CA GLU A 62 8.30 -16.31 1.16
C GLU A 62 6.98 -16.98 0.70
N GLU A 63 6.63 -18.09 1.34
CA GLU A 63 5.35 -18.77 1.16
C GLU A 63 4.18 -17.95 1.77
N GLY A 64 2.94 -18.26 1.37
CA GLY A 64 1.74 -17.59 1.88
C GLY A 64 1.12 -16.54 0.95
N ALA A 65 -0.18 -16.34 1.07
CA ALA A 65 -0.91 -15.38 0.24
C ALA A 65 -0.57 -13.94 0.65
N PHE A 66 -0.60 -13.03 -0.33
CA PHE A 66 -0.54 -11.60 -0.06
C PHE A 66 -1.95 -11.12 0.33
N ASP A 67 -2.05 -10.36 1.43
CA ASP A 67 -3.32 -9.83 1.92
C ASP A 67 -3.62 -8.44 1.33
N LEU A 68 -3.90 -8.40 0.02
CA LEU A 68 -4.28 -7.15 -0.65
C LEU A 68 -5.56 -6.56 -0.06
N VAL A 69 -6.56 -7.40 0.21
CA VAL A 69 -7.87 -6.96 0.69
C VAL A 69 -7.77 -6.36 2.09
N GLY A 70 -7.04 -6.98 3.01
CA GLY A 70 -6.89 -6.46 4.36
C GLY A 70 -6.11 -5.14 4.40
N VAL A 71 -5.09 -4.96 3.54
CA VAL A 71 -4.41 -3.66 3.41
C VAL A 71 -5.36 -2.60 2.85
N LEU A 72 -6.15 -2.92 1.82
CA LEU A 72 -7.16 -2.01 1.27
C LEU A 72 -8.27 -1.66 2.29
N GLN A 73 -8.67 -2.61 3.14
CA GLN A 73 -9.62 -2.38 4.24
C GLN A 73 -9.06 -1.45 5.33
N ARG A 74 -7.73 -1.30 5.41
CA ARG A 74 -7.03 -0.34 6.27
C ARG A 74 -6.55 0.91 5.52
N THR A 75 -6.97 1.08 4.27
CA THR A 75 -6.66 2.27 3.47
C THR A 75 -7.89 3.16 3.42
N PHE A 76 -7.75 4.46 3.66
CA PHE A 76 -8.84 5.43 3.68
C PHE A 76 -8.48 6.59 2.76
N ALA A 77 -9.27 6.80 1.71
CA ALA A 77 -9.09 7.92 0.79
C ALA A 77 -10.09 9.03 1.09
N PHE A 78 -9.60 10.21 1.45
CA PHE A 78 -10.38 11.38 1.76
C PHE A 78 -10.40 12.33 0.56
N PRO A 79 -11.54 12.50 -0.11
CA PRO A 79 -11.63 13.44 -1.22
C PRO A 79 -11.41 14.87 -0.73
N SER A 80 -10.78 15.71 -1.57
CA SER A 80 -10.62 17.13 -1.29
C SER A 80 -11.99 17.79 -1.10
N LYS A 81 -12.21 18.35 0.09
CA LYS A 81 -13.42 19.10 0.43
C LYS A 81 -13.06 20.53 0.84
N ARG A 82 -14.04 21.44 0.78
CA ARG A 82 -13.94 22.74 1.45
C ARG A 82 -13.76 22.52 2.95
N ALA A 83 -12.92 23.34 3.58
CA ALA A 83 -12.63 23.29 5.00
C ALA A 83 -13.92 23.20 5.85
N GLY A 84 -13.95 22.28 6.82
CA GLY A 84 -15.04 22.12 7.79
C GLY A 84 -16.12 21.09 7.44
N SER A 85 -16.12 20.46 6.25
CA SER A 85 -17.06 19.38 5.93
C SER A 85 -16.47 17.99 6.24
N ALA A 86 -17.07 17.26 7.19
CA ALA A 86 -16.68 15.88 7.48
C ALA A 86 -16.91 14.96 6.26
N CYS A 87 -16.01 14.01 6.04
CA CYS A 87 -16.21 12.95 5.04
C CYS A 87 -17.15 11.88 5.59
N THR A 88 -18.12 11.46 4.77
CA THR A 88 -18.97 10.31 5.11
C THR A 88 -18.25 9.01 4.75
N PRO A 89 -18.58 7.88 5.41
CA PRO A 89 -18.00 6.59 5.06
C PRO A 89 -18.21 6.22 3.58
N LEU A 90 -19.38 6.57 3.01
CA LEU A 90 -19.70 6.35 1.60
C LEU A 90 -18.74 7.09 0.67
N GLN A 91 -18.35 8.31 1.02
CA GLN A 91 -17.39 9.09 0.23
C GLN A 91 -15.99 8.48 0.27
N VAL A 92 -15.57 7.94 1.42
CA VAL A 92 -14.29 7.25 1.55
C VAL A 92 -14.26 5.97 0.71
N VAL A 93 -15.33 5.16 0.78
CA VAL A 93 -15.47 3.95 -0.05
C VAL A 93 -15.44 4.31 -1.54
N ALA A 94 -16.18 5.34 -1.96
CA ALA A 94 -16.21 5.78 -3.35
C ALA A 94 -14.83 6.23 -3.85
N ALA A 95 -14.06 6.95 -3.04
CA ALA A 95 -12.70 7.37 -3.39
C ALA A 95 -11.74 6.18 -3.52
N LEU A 96 -11.87 5.17 -2.66
CA LEU A 96 -11.08 3.93 -2.77
C LEU A 96 -11.42 3.15 -4.04
N ARG A 97 -12.71 3.02 -4.36
CA ARG A 97 -13.20 2.36 -5.58
C ARG A 97 -12.64 2.96 -6.85
N SER A 98 -12.66 4.29 -6.96
CA SER A 98 -12.21 4.98 -8.17
C SER A 98 -10.69 4.99 -8.33
N SER A 99 -9.93 4.94 -7.24
CA SER A 99 -8.50 5.30 -7.28
C SER A 99 -7.53 4.16 -6.94
N PHE A 100 -7.97 3.12 -6.23
CA PHE A 100 -7.08 2.10 -5.65
C PHE A 100 -7.33 0.67 -6.14
N GLY A 101 -8.11 0.50 -7.21
CA GLY A 101 -8.33 -0.82 -7.82
C GLY A 101 -9.27 -1.74 -7.03
N VAL A 102 -10.02 -1.21 -6.06
CA VAL A 102 -11.02 -1.97 -5.29
C VAL A 102 -12.09 -2.57 -6.20
N GLU A 103 -12.51 -1.85 -7.25
CA GLU A 103 -13.46 -2.35 -8.24
C GLU A 103 -12.95 -3.61 -8.97
N GLU A 104 -11.64 -3.68 -9.25
CA GLU A 104 -11.02 -4.88 -9.83
C GLU A 104 -11.02 -6.03 -8.83
N CYS A 105 -10.85 -5.75 -7.53
CA CYS A 105 -10.93 -6.76 -6.48
C CYS A 105 -12.31 -7.41 -6.43
N PHE A 106 -13.38 -6.62 -6.56
CA PHE A 106 -14.75 -7.12 -6.64
C PHE A 106 -14.97 -7.97 -7.89
N ARG A 107 -14.58 -7.46 -9.07
CA ARG A 107 -14.73 -8.19 -10.35
C ARG A 107 -13.98 -9.52 -10.37
N ARG A 108 -12.86 -9.63 -9.65
CA ARG A 108 -12.07 -10.86 -9.52
C ARG A 108 -12.53 -11.78 -8.39
N GLY A 109 -13.54 -11.39 -7.63
CA GLY A 109 -14.00 -12.14 -6.46
C GLY A 109 -12.97 -12.23 -5.33
N LEU A 110 -12.04 -11.26 -5.24
CA LEU A 110 -11.08 -11.19 -4.12
C LEU A 110 -11.78 -10.79 -2.82
N CYS A 111 -12.85 -10.00 -2.91
CA CYS A 111 -13.72 -9.65 -1.79
C CYS A 111 -15.14 -9.30 -2.27
N CYS A 112 -16.10 -9.37 -1.35
CA CYS A 112 -17.47 -8.92 -1.56
C CYS A 112 -17.58 -7.41 -1.32
N GLU A 113 -18.33 -6.70 -2.19
CA GLU A 113 -18.57 -5.27 -2.07
C GLU A 113 -19.29 -4.89 -0.77
N GLU A 114 -20.32 -5.66 -0.39
CA GLU A 114 -21.10 -5.43 0.81
C GLU A 114 -20.26 -5.58 2.08
N ASP A 115 -19.44 -6.64 2.16
CA ASP A 115 -18.54 -6.87 3.29
C ASP A 115 -17.45 -5.81 3.39
N PHE A 116 -16.87 -5.41 2.25
CA PHE A 116 -15.84 -4.38 2.19
C PHE A 116 -16.39 -3.02 2.62
N GLY A 117 -17.56 -2.63 2.11
CA GLY A 117 -18.26 -1.41 2.51
C GLY A 117 -18.65 -1.43 3.99
N SER A 118 -19.21 -2.55 4.46
CA SER A 118 -19.59 -2.73 5.87
C SER A 118 -18.39 -2.70 6.82
N HIS A 119 -17.23 -3.21 6.39
CA HIS A 119 -15.99 -3.08 7.15
C HIS A 119 -15.60 -1.59 7.30
N LEU A 120 -15.45 -0.88 6.18
CA LEU A 120 -15.02 0.52 6.19
C LEU A 120 -16.02 1.43 6.93
N ALA A 121 -17.32 1.19 6.78
CA ALA A 121 -18.36 1.93 7.49
C ALA A 121 -18.24 1.78 9.02
N ARG A 122 -17.83 0.61 9.52
CA ARG A 122 -17.59 0.42 10.96
C ARG A 122 -16.34 1.12 11.47
N CYS A 123 -15.39 1.43 10.58
CA CYS A 123 -14.14 2.13 10.90
C CYS A 123 -14.32 3.64 11.03
N VAL A 124 -15.38 4.23 10.48
CA VAL A 124 -15.62 5.68 10.47
C VAL A 124 -16.87 6.00 11.29
N ARG A 125 -16.79 6.97 12.21
CA ARG A 125 -17.94 7.48 12.96
C ARG A 125 -18.81 8.39 12.08
N GLY A 126 -20.05 8.63 12.48
CA GLY A 126 -20.96 9.56 11.77
C GLY A 126 -20.42 10.99 11.64
N ASN A 127 -19.48 11.40 12.52
CA ASN A 127 -18.78 12.69 12.46
C ASN A 127 -17.47 12.65 11.66
N GLY A 128 -17.19 11.56 10.94
CA GLY A 128 -15.99 11.41 10.09
C GLY A 128 -14.72 10.93 10.81
N LEU A 129 -14.74 10.76 12.13
CA LEU A 129 -13.57 10.30 12.88
C LEU A 129 -13.32 8.79 12.71
N LEU A 130 -12.05 8.41 12.49
CA LEU A 130 -11.64 7.01 12.47
C LEU A 130 -11.70 6.36 13.86
N ARG A 131 -12.05 5.08 13.87
CA ARG A 131 -12.09 4.23 15.06
C ARG A 131 -10.91 3.27 14.98
N TRP A 132 -9.77 3.64 15.56
CA TRP A 132 -8.55 2.82 15.52
C TRP A 132 -8.75 1.35 15.92
N PRO A 133 -9.53 1.00 16.97
CA PRO A 133 -9.80 -0.39 17.28
C PRO A 133 -10.58 -1.14 16.19
N ARG A 134 -11.30 -0.46 15.30
CA ARG A 134 -11.97 -1.11 14.16
C ARG A 134 -11.03 -1.23 12.97
N VAL A 135 -10.20 -0.20 12.72
CA VAL A 135 -9.16 -0.21 11.68
C VAL A 135 -8.16 -1.35 11.89
N PHE A 136 -7.71 -1.56 13.13
CA PHE A 136 -6.69 -2.57 13.46
C PHE A 136 -7.28 -3.83 14.09
N SER A 137 -8.52 -4.21 13.74
CA SER A 137 -9.15 -5.48 14.16
C SER A 137 -9.07 -5.75 15.68
N ALA A 138 -9.39 -4.73 16.47
CA ALA A 138 -9.40 -4.68 17.94
C ALA A 138 -8.04 -4.78 18.64
N LYS A 139 -6.92 -4.75 17.92
CA LYS A 139 -5.57 -4.62 18.51
C LYS A 139 -5.40 -3.21 19.08
N ARG A 140 -5.51 -3.07 20.41
CA ARG A 140 -5.38 -1.80 21.15
C ARG A 140 -3.91 -1.47 21.47
N LEU A 141 -3.10 -1.35 20.42
CA LEU A 141 -1.71 -0.93 20.53
C LEU A 141 -1.59 0.60 20.41
N PRO A 142 -0.53 1.22 20.96
CA PRO A 142 -0.20 2.62 20.70
C PRO A 142 -0.20 2.92 19.20
N THR A 143 -0.81 4.03 18.79
CA THR A 143 -0.91 4.43 17.39
C THR A 143 0.11 5.53 17.10
N ARG A 144 0.92 5.34 16.06
CA ARG A 144 1.94 6.27 15.59
C ARG A 144 1.57 6.78 14.21
N LEU A 145 1.92 8.01 13.90
CA LEU A 145 1.56 8.67 12.65
C LEU A 145 2.82 9.24 12.00
N GLU A 146 3.01 8.92 10.72
CA GLU A 146 3.90 9.67 9.83
C GLU A 146 3.06 10.52 8.89
N VAL A 147 3.35 11.83 8.85
CA VAL A 147 2.75 12.77 7.91
C VAL A 147 3.73 13.01 6.76
N CYS A 148 3.22 13.11 5.54
CA CYS A 148 4.03 13.19 4.32
C CYS A 148 4.91 11.95 4.14
N SER A 149 4.30 10.76 4.26
CA SER A 149 4.99 9.46 4.21
C SER A 149 5.74 9.16 2.91
N GLY A 150 5.60 9.98 1.87
CA GLY A 150 6.28 9.78 0.61
C GLY A 150 5.89 8.43 0.01
N THR A 151 6.87 7.69 -0.50
CA THR A 151 6.68 6.34 -1.04
C THR A 151 6.54 5.26 0.04
N GLY A 152 6.53 5.62 1.33
CA GLY A 152 6.27 4.72 2.46
C GLY A 152 7.43 3.83 2.89
N ASP A 153 8.65 4.03 2.38
CA ASP A 153 9.79 3.16 2.72
C ASP A 153 10.09 3.15 4.22
N TRP A 154 10.01 4.32 4.87
CA TRP A 154 10.27 4.44 6.30
C TRP A 154 9.14 3.88 7.16
N VAL A 155 7.89 4.35 6.98
CA VAL A 155 6.75 3.86 7.80
C VAL A 155 6.48 2.37 7.63
N VAL A 156 6.66 1.80 6.44
CA VAL A 156 6.51 0.34 6.23
C VAL A 156 7.58 -0.41 7.04
N ALA A 157 8.83 0.04 7.01
CA ALA A 157 9.91 -0.57 7.78
C ALA A 157 9.67 -0.44 9.30
N GLN A 158 9.18 0.71 9.76
CA GLN A 158 8.84 0.91 11.17
C GLN A 158 7.67 0.03 11.61
N ALA A 159 6.61 -0.06 10.80
CA ALA A 159 5.47 -0.92 11.07
C ALA A 159 5.89 -2.39 11.18
N GLN A 160 6.78 -2.86 10.30
CA GLN A 160 7.35 -4.21 10.38
C GLN A 160 8.18 -4.44 11.64
N ALA A 161 9.09 -3.50 11.96
CA ALA A 161 9.95 -3.61 13.14
C ALA A 161 9.16 -3.62 14.46
N GLU A 162 7.97 -2.99 14.47
CA GLU A 162 7.12 -2.86 15.65
C GLU A 162 5.82 -3.66 15.55
N ALA A 163 5.84 -4.72 14.74
CA ALA A 163 4.75 -5.67 14.67
C ALA A 163 4.44 -6.22 16.08
N GLY A 164 3.18 -6.08 16.50
CA GLY A 164 2.72 -6.53 17.82
C GLY A 164 2.97 -5.56 18.98
N THR A 165 3.72 -4.47 18.78
CA THR A 165 3.98 -3.46 19.83
C THR A 165 3.35 -2.10 19.53
N ALA A 166 3.20 -1.73 18.25
CA ALA A 166 2.54 -0.49 17.83
C ALA A 166 1.68 -0.69 16.57
N ASN A 167 0.69 0.19 16.40
CA ASN A 167 -0.01 0.42 15.14
C ASN A 167 0.56 1.67 14.47
N TRP A 168 0.68 1.65 13.15
CA TRP A 168 1.22 2.74 12.36
C TRP A 168 0.17 3.30 11.41
N VAL A 169 0.22 4.61 11.20
CA VAL A 169 -0.60 5.34 10.25
C VAL A 169 0.33 6.12 9.34
N ALA A 170 0.19 5.92 8.04
CA ALA A 170 0.85 6.72 7.02
C ALA A 170 -0.15 7.73 6.45
N SER A 171 0.22 9.00 6.35
CA SER A 171 -0.59 10.03 5.70
C SER A 171 0.17 10.62 4.51
N GLU A 172 -0.45 10.58 3.32
CA GLU A 172 0.14 11.10 2.10
C GLU A 172 -0.94 11.65 1.15
N LEU A 173 -0.67 12.83 0.59
CA LEU A 173 -1.57 13.55 -0.30
C LEU A 173 -1.58 12.94 -1.71
N ARG A 174 -0.41 12.51 -2.17
CA ARG A 174 -0.20 12.07 -3.55
C ARG A 174 -0.59 10.60 -3.76
N TYR A 175 -1.66 10.37 -4.52
CA TYR A 175 -2.21 9.02 -4.72
C TYR A 175 -1.24 8.03 -5.39
N ASP A 176 -0.35 8.49 -6.28
CA ASP A 176 0.71 7.64 -6.85
C ASP A 176 1.64 7.10 -5.77
N ARG A 177 1.95 7.93 -4.78
CA ARG A 177 2.76 7.53 -3.63
C ARG A 177 2.00 6.64 -2.67
N VAL A 178 0.75 6.94 -2.36
CA VAL A 178 -0.12 6.07 -1.56
C VAL A 178 -0.21 4.66 -2.15
N LYS A 179 -0.33 4.52 -3.48
CA LYS A 179 -0.30 3.22 -4.15
C LYS A 179 1.02 2.47 -3.93
N SER A 180 2.15 3.18 -3.88
CA SER A 180 3.45 2.62 -3.49
C SER A 180 3.43 2.11 -2.05
N ILE A 181 2.85 2.87 -1.10
CA ILE A 181 2.70 2.44 0.29
C ILE A 181 1.85 1.16 0.36
N VAL A 182 0.71 1.11 -0.33
CA VAL A 182 -0.17 -0.08 -0.39
C VAL A 182 0.61 -1.29 -0.92
N ALA A 183 1.30 -1.14 -2.06
CA ALA A 183 2.07 -2.24 -2.65
C ALA A 183 3.14 -2.75 -1.67
N LYS A 184 3.87 -1.85 -1.02
CA LYS A 184 4.90 -2.20 -0.03
C LYS A 184 4.34 -2.86 1.22
N ALA A 185 3.20 -2.38 1.72
CA ALA A 185 2.52 -2.98 2.85
C ALA A 185 2.04 -4.41 2.54
N VAL A 186 1.47 -4.62 1.35
CA VAL A 186 1.03 -5.96 0.91
C VAL A 186 2.20 -6.92 0.73
N LEU A 187 3.24 -6.49 0.00
CA LEU A 187 4.42 -7.32 -0.27
C LEU A 187 5.21 -7.62 1.01
N GLY A 188 5.30 -6.65 1.91
CA GLY A 188 5.94 -6.77 3.22
C GLY A 188 5.06 -7.39 4.30
N ARG A 189 3.84 -7.87 3.95
CA ARG A 189 2.88 -8.50 4.87
C ARG A 189 2.62 -7.67 6.14
N VAL A 190 2.46 -6.36 5.98
CA VAL A 190 2.33 -5.42 7.09
C VAL A 190 0.87 -5.31 7.55
N GLU A 191 0.58 -5.92 8.69
CA GLU A 191 -0.77 -5.97 9.25
C GLU A 191 -1.14 -4.78 10.15
N ASN A 192 -0.14 -4.14 10.75
CA ASN A 192 -0.30 -3.04 11.71
C ASN A 192 -0.16 -1.65 11.07
N LEU A 193 -0.37 -1.53 9.75
CA LEU A 193 -0.32 -0.27 9.02
C LEU A 193 -1.68 0.12 8.46
N CYS A 194 -2.08 1.36 8.74
CA CYS A 194 -3.21 2.08 8.14
C CYS A 194 -2.67 3.16 7.19
N ILE A 195 -3.33 3.39 6.07
CA ILE A 195 -2.88 4.33 5.04
C ILE A 195 -3.98 5.35 4.78
N LEU A 196 -3.67 6.62 4.96
CA LEU A 196 -4.57 7.75 4.71
C LEU A 196 -4.11 8.45 3.43
N ALA A 197 -5.02 8.53 2.45
CA ALA A 197 -4.82 9.23 1.20
C ALA A 197 -5.62 10.53 1.21
N GLY A 198 -4.96 11.69 1.24
CA GLY A 198 -5.65 12.97 1.29
C GLY A 198 -4.84 14.05 2.00
N ASP A 199 -5.48 15.19 2.19
CA ASP A 199 -4.91 16.32 2.93
C ASP A 199 -4.87 16.01 4.44
N ALA A 200 -3.79 16.45 5.10
CA ALA A 200 -3.46 16.08 6.48
C ALA A 200 -4.04 17.06 7.53
#